data_AF-A0A3D4EVX4-F1
#
_entry.id   AF-A0A3D4EVX4-F1
#
_cell.length_a   1.000
_cell.length_b   1.000
_cell.length_c   1.000
_cell.angle_alpha   90.00
_cell.angle_beta   90.00
_cell.angle_gamma   90.00
#
_symmetry.space_group_name_H-M   'P 1'
#
loop_
_entity.id
_entity.type
_entity.pdbx_description
1 polymer ?
#
loop_
_entity_poly.entity_id
_entity_poly.type
_entity_poly.pdbx_seq_one_letter_code
_entity_poly.pdbx_strand_id
1 'polypeptide(L)'
;FKKHLETGEEPEGWKQTAYYRYWMHMVHHDNPAHVGIRTKTHKLIYFYGCNYDGGYQTPPGWELYDLSSDPHETINLYDDPNHAELVADLKRQLAETRQRVGDDGSHYPAAEKVVQEFWDYDLKDRQKAQMISREFLKRREAELEAGKRNIRTHQGFQEASYPE
;
A
#
# COMPACT_ATOMS: atom_id res chain seq x y z
N PHE A 1 -10.57 26.50 -7.87
CA PHE A 1 -10.53 25.94 -6.50
C PHE A 1 -11.63 26.53 -5.61
N LYS A 2 -11.65 27.85 -5.35
CA LYS A 2 -12.70 28.51 -4.53
C LYS A 2 -14.14 28.13 -4.90
N LYS A 3 -14.52 28.28 -6.18
CA LYS A 3 -15.87 27.93 -6.67
C LYS A 3 -16.29 26.49 -6.30
N HIS A 4 -15.43 25.49 -6.50
CA HIS A 4 -15.75 24.09 -6.19
C HIS A 4 -15.91 23.84 -4.69
N LEU A 5 -15.12 24.52 -3.85
CA LEU A 5 -15.27 24.44 -2.39
C LEU A 5 -16.58 25.08 -1.91
N GLU A 6 -17.03 26.14 -2.58
CA GLU A 6 -18.25 26.87 -2.21
C GLU A 6 -19.53 26.21 -2.73
N THR A 7 -19.49 25.61 -3.93
CA THR A 7 -20.68 25.01 -4.55
C THR A 7 -20.78 23.50 -4.37
N GLY A 8 -19.66 22.81 -4.12
CA GLY A 8 -19.61 21.35 -4.14
C GLY A 8 -19.79 20.73 -5.54
N GLU A 9 -19.90 21.55 -6.59
CA GLU A 9 -20.09 21.08 -7.96
C GLU A 9 -18.75 20.69 -8.60
N GLU A 10 -18.63 19.41 -8.94
CA GLU A 10 -17.51 18.86 -9.69
C GLU A 10 -17.66 19.21 -11.18
N PRO A 11 -16.61 19.72 -11.84
CA PRO A 11 -16.64 19.93 -13.28
C PRO A 11 -16.65 18.58 -14.02
N GLU A 12 -17.01 18.61 -15.30
CA GLU A 12 -16.94 17.43 -16.15
C GLU A 12 -15.51 16.86 -16.19
N GLY A 13 -15.38 15.53 -16.09
CA GLY A 13 -14.08 14.85 -16.07
C GLY A 13 -13.30 14.99 -14.77
N TRP A 14 -13.90 15.50 -13.68
CA TRP A 14 -13.22 15.58 -12.39
C TRP A 14 -12.77 14.20 -11.90
N LYS A 15 -11.58 14.13 -11.30
CA LYS A 15 -11.04 12.89 -10.76
C LYS A 15 -12.01 12.28 -9.74
N GLN A 16 -12.30 11.00 -9.91
CA GLN A 16 -13.20 10.27 -9.00
C GLN A 16 -12.45 9.50 -7.91
N THR A 17 -11.12 9.49 -7.98
CA THR A 17 -10.26 8.79 -7.02
C THR A 17 -9.13 9.68 -6.54
N ALA A 18 -8.81 9.55 -5.25
CA ALA A 18 -7.56 10.01 -4.67
C ALA A 18 -6.61 8.83 -4.57
N TYR A 19 -5.37 9.00 -5.03
CA TYR A 19 -4.30 8.03 -4.87
C TYR A 19 -3.42 8.40 -3.68
N TYR A 20 -2.95 7.39 -2.95
CA TYR A 20 -2.05 7.57 -1.82
C TYR A 20 -0.95 6.50 -1.84
N ARG A 21 0.26 6.92 -1.48
CA ARG A 21 1.40 6.04 -1.21
C ARG A 21 2.12 6.49 0.05
N TYR A 22 2.31 5.56 0.98
CA TYR A 22 3.22 5.69 2.09
C TYR A 22 4.42 4.76 1.86
N TRP A 23 5.64 5.31 1.98
CA TRP A 23 6.87 4.63 1.59
C TRP A 23 7.87 4.45 2.75
N MET A 24 7.71 5.16 3.87
CA MET A 24 8.64 5.10 5.00
C MET A 24 8.44 3.83 5.84
N HIS A 25 8.70 2.68 5.21
CA HIS A 25 8.51 1.34 5.74
C HIS A 25 9.21 1.16 7.09
N MET A 26 8.42 1.07 8.17
CA MET A 26 8.88 0.74 9.52
C MET A 26 9.95 1.69 10.11
N VAL A 27 10.13 2.90 9.57
CA VAL A 27 11.24 3.80 9.97
C VAL A 27 11.00 4.48 11.32
N HIS A 28 9.76 4.89 11.63
CA HIS A 28 9.46 5.72 12.82
C HIS A 28 8.40 5.12 13.74
N HIS A 29 7.33 4.57 13.17
CA HIS A 29 6.14 4.14 13.92
C HIS A 29 5.75 2.70 13.65
N ASP A 30 6.68 1.88 13.14
CA ASP A 30 6.41 0.49 12.74
C ASP A 30 5.18 0.38 11.79
N ASN A 31 5.02 1.39 10.93
CA ASN A 31 3.97 1.45 9.91
C ASN A 31 4.44 0.75 8.63
N PRO A 32 3.72 -0.28 8.15
CA PRO A 32 4.03 -0.90 6.87
C PRO A 32 3.77 0.05 5.71
N ALA A 33 4.67 0.01 4.73
CA ALA A 33 4.52 0.74 3.49
C ALA A 33 3.35 0.20 2.66
N HIS A 34 2.59 1.11 2.05
CA HIS A 34 1.34 0.79 1.36
C HIS A 34 1.00 1.77 0.25
N VAL A 35 0.16 1.31 -0.67
CA VAL A 35 -0.51 2.12 -1.68
C VAL A 35 -2.02 1.94 -1.57
N GLY A 36 -2.78 2.89 -2.09
CA GLY A 36 -4.23 2.75 -2.12
C GLY A 36 -4.91 3.80 -2.97
N ILE A 37 -6.19 3.54 -3.24
CA ILE A 37 -7.10 4.53 -3.77
C ILE A 37 -8.29 4.73 -2.84
N ARG A 38 -8.78 5.96 -2.81
CA ARG A 38 -10.04 6.32 -2.17
C ARG A 38 -10.97 6.90 -3.23
N THR A 39 -12.10 6.24 -3.47
CA THR A 39 -13.22 6.78 -4.23
C THR A 39 -14.12 7.58 -3.30
N LYS A 40 -15.27 8.09 -3.80
CA LYS A 40 -16.26 8.74 -2.94
C LYS A 40 -16.87 7.80 -1.89
N THR A 41 -16.98 6.52 -2.22
CA THR A 41 -17.74 5.53 -1.44
C THR A 41 -16.87 4.41 -0.90
N HIS A 42 -15.65 4.21 -1.41
CA HIS A 42 -14.81 3.07 -1.03
C HIS A 42 -13.35 3.47 -0.85
N LYS A 43 -12.64 2.72 -0.02
CA LYS A 43 -11.17 2.78 0.10
C LYS A 43 -10.59 1.39 -0.10
N LEU A 44 -9.62 1.27 -1.00
CA LEU A 44 -8.82 0.07 -1.21
C LEU A 44 -7.37 0.37 -0.82
N ILE A 45 -6.81 -0.44 0.06
CA ILE A 45 -5.44 -0.30 0.58
C ILE A 45 -4.68 -1.60 0.33
N TYR A 46 -3.43 -1.48 -0.12
CA TYR A 46 -2.49 -2.57 -0.28
C TYR A 46 -1.22 -2.28 0.51
N PHE A 47 -1.04 -3.00 1.61
CA PHE A 47 0.20 -3.05 2.35
C PHE A 47 1.13 -4.04 1.63
N TYR A 48 2.08 -3.52 0.84
CA TYR A 48 3.05 -4.37 0.12
C TYR A 48 4.25 -4.78 0.98
N GLY A 49 4.40 -4.15 2.15
CA GLY A 49 5.19 -4.71 3.24
C GLY A 49 6.70 -4.79 3.01
N CYS A 50 7.31 -3.88 2.26
CA CYS A 50 8.77 -3.78 2.17
C CYS A 50 9.27 -2.33 2.05
N ASN A 51 10.58 -2.14 2.23
CA ASN A 51 11.27 -0.88 1.93
C ASN A 51 11.58 -0.76 0.42
N TYR A 52 12.24 0.33 0.00
CA TYR A 52 12.62 0.56 -1.40
C TYR A 52 13.62 -0.46 -1.99
N ASP A 53 14.38 -1.13 -1.14
CA ASP A 53 15.32 -2.19 -1.53
C ASP A 53 14.64 -3.58 -1.58
N GLY A 54 13.31 -3.66 -1.36
CA GLY A 54 12.55 -4.91 -1.27
C GLY A 54 12.76 -5.71 0.03
N GLY A 55 13.51 -5.13 0.99
CA GLY A 55 13.92 -5.73 2.25
C GLY A 55 13.06 -5.34 3.45
N TYR A 56 13.50 -5.81 4.63
CA TYR A 56 12.85 -5.65 5.93
C TYR A 56 11.36 -6.03 5.90
N GLN A 57 11.00 -7.12 5.22
CA GLN A 57 9.59 -7.40 4.92
C GLN A 57 8.70 -7.55 6.17
N THR A 58 7.48 -7.04 6.05
CA THR A 58 6.30 -7.30 6.89
C THR A 58 5.28 -8.06 6.05
N PRO A 59 4.30 -8.75 6.64
CA PRO A 59 3.29 -9.46 5.85
C PRO A 59 2.57 -8.49 4.90
N PRO A 60 2.47 -8.81 3.60
CA PRO A 60 1.63 -8.05 2.69
C PRO A 60 0.15 -8.34 2.99
N GLY A 61 -0.73 -7.42 2.61
CA GLY A 61 -2.16 -7.57 2.84
C GLY A 61 -3.00 -6.51 2.14
N TRP A 62 -4.23 -6.87 1.85
CA TRP A 62 -5.21 -5.99 1.21
C TRP A 62 -6.38 -5.70 2.15
N GLU A 63 -6.89 -4.49 2.07
CA GLU A 63 -8.06 -4.05 2.82
C GLU A 63 -9.02 -3.26 1.91
N LEU A 64 -10.32 -3.51 2.04
CA LEU A 64 -11.39 -2.78 1.36
C LEU A 64 -12.41 -2.31 2.40
N TYR A 65 -12.77 -1.03 2.33
CA TYR A 65 -13.77 -0.41 3.20
C TYR A 65 -14.86 0.29 2.38
N ASP A 66 -16.13 0.09 2.74
CA ASP A 66 -17.24 0.90 2.25
C ASP A 66 -17.44 2.11 3.17
N LEU A 67 -17.03 3.28 2.72
CA LEU A 67 -17.09 4.53 3.48
C LEU A 67 -18.53 5.08 3.61
N SER A 68 -19.47 4.54 2.85
CA SER A 68 -20.87 4.95 2.89
C SER A 68 -21.58 4.32 4.07
N SER A 69 -21.33 3.04 4.34
CA SER A 69 -21.91 2.28 5.45
C SER A 69 -20.99 2.15 6.67
N ASP A 70 -19.67 2.19 6.46
CA ASP A 70 -18.63 2.10 7.48
C ASP A 70 -17.64 3.29 7.38
N PRO A 71 -18.07 4.52 7.71
CA PRO A 71 -17.23 5.72 7.63
C PRO A 71 -16.03 5.70 8.60
N HIS A 72 -15.99 4.74 9.53
CA HIS A 72 -14.92 4.56 10.51
C HIS A 72 -13.94 3.44 10.15
N GLU A 73 -14.15 2.76 9.02
CA GLU A 73 -13.20 1.81 8.45
C GLU A 73 -12.89 0.65 9.40
N THR A 74 -13.94 0.10 10.00
CA THR A 74 -13.88 -0.94 11.02
C THR A 74 -14.10 -2.34 10.46
N ILE A 75 -14.65 -2.47 9.26
CA ILE A 75 -14.98 -3.75 8.62
C ILE A 75 -14.21 -3.87 7.31
N ASN A 76 -13.19 -4.73 7.28
CA ASN A 76 -12.48 -5.07 6.04
C ASN A 76 -13.32 -6.06 5.21
N LEU A 77 -13.77 -5.62 4.04
CA LEU A 77 -14.60 -6.36 3.09
C LEU A 77 -13.81 -7.11 2.01
N TYR A 78 -12.47 -7.03 2.00
CA TYR A 78 -11.65 -7.54 0.88
C TYR A 78 -11.88 -9.03 0.60
N ASP A 79 -12.14 -9.83 1.64
CA ASP A 79 -12.35 -11.28 1.54
C ASP A 79 -13.83 -11.68 1.38
N ASP A 80 -14.76 -10.72 1.36
CA ASP A 80 -16.17 -11.03 1.15
C ASP A 80 -16.43 -11.35 -0.34
N PRO A 81 -16.86 -12.58 -0.68
CA PRO A 81 -17.12 -12.96 -2.06
C PRO A 81 -18.17 -12.09 -2.75
N ASN A 82 -19.08 -11.44 -2.00
CA ASN A 82 -20.07 -10.52 -2.58
C ASN A 82 -19.43 -9.23 -3.16
N HIS A 83 -18.20 -8.92 -2.76
CA HIS A 83 -17.46 -7.73 -3.19
C HIS A 83 -16.32 -8.05 -4.18
N ALA A 84 -16.21 -9.30 -4.66
CA ALA A 84 -15.09 -9.73 -5.51
C ALA A 84 -14.96 -8.92 -6.82
N GLU A 85 -16.07 -8.61 -7.49
CA GLU A 85 -16.05 -7.79 -8.72
C GLU A 85 -15.60 -6.36 -8.43
N LEU A 86 -16.05 -5.79 -7.30
CA LEU A 86 -15.65 -4.46 -6.85
C LEU A 86 -14.15 -4.41 -6.53
N VAL A 87 -13.63 -5.43 -5.84
CA VAL A 87 -12.18 -5.56 -5.58
C VAL A 87 -11.39 -5.59 -6.89
N ALA A 88 -11.80 -6.41 -7.85
CA ALA A 88 -11.14 -6.49 -9.16
C ALA A 88 -11.14 -5.15 -9.89
N ASP A 89 -12.27 -4.44 -9.88
CA ASP A 89 -12.41 -3.12 -10.49
C ASP A 89 -11.50 -2.07 -9.83
N LEU A 90 -11.50 -2.00 -8.50
CA LEU A 90 -10.67 -1.05 -7.76
C LEU A 90 -9.17 -1.37 -7.87
N LYS A 91 -8.78 -2.65 -7.94
CA LYS A 91 -7.38 -3.03 -8.23
C LYS A 91 -6.95 -2.59 -9.63
N ARG A 92 -7.83 -2.73 -10.62
CA ARG A 92 -7.57 -2.22 -11.99
C ARG A 92 -7.40 -0.70 -11.97
N GLN A 93 -8.32 0.03 -11.35
CA GLN A 93 -8.22 1.49 -11.22
C GLN A 93 -6.94 1.94 -10.47
N LEU A 94 -6.52 1.20 -9.43
CA LEU A 94 -5.28 1.46 -8.72
C LEU A 94 -4.07 1.24 -9.64
N ALA A 95 -4.01 0.13 -10.38
CA ALA A 95 -2.93 -0.14 -11.34
C ALA A 95 -2.84 0.94 -12.43
N GLU A 96 -3.96 1.31 -13.04
CA GLU A 96 -4.04 2.40 -14.03
C GLU A 96 -3.59 3.74 -13.44
N THR A 97 -4.02 4.03 -12.21
CA THR A 97 -3.64 5.27 -11.53
C THR A 97 -2.15 5.31 -11.21
N ARG A 98 -1.56 4.20 -10.73
CA ARG A 98 -0.13 4.07 -10.50
C ARG A 98 0.67 4.41 -11.75
N GLN A 99 0.31 3.82 -12.89
CA GLN A 99 0.92 4.12 -14.19
C GLN A 99 0.77 5.60 -14.56
N ARG A 100 -0.45 6.15 -14.46
CA ARG A 100 -0.75 7.54 -14.82
C ARG A 100 0.03 8.57 -14.00
N VAL A 101 0.36 8.27 -12.74
CA VAL A 101 1.07 9.21 -11.85
C VAL A 101 2.59 8.96 -11.81
N GLY A 102 3.11 8.04 -12.62
CA GLY A 102 4.54 7.69 -12.65
C GLY A 102 5.00 6.82 -11.47
N ASP A 103 4.08 6.18 -10.76
CA ASP A 103 4.36 5.14 -9.77
C ASP A 103 4.39 3.74 -10.43
N ASP A 104 5.16 3.64 -11.51
CA ASP A 104 5.26 2.46 -12.37
C ASP A 104 6.29 1.42 -11.88
N GLY A 105 6.96 1.71 -10.76
CA GLY A 105 7.96 0.83 -10.14
C GLY A 105 9.36 0.94 -10.74
N SER A 106 9.57 1.75 -11.78
CA SER A 106 10.87 1.90 -12.46
C SER A 106 11.96 2.48 -11.55
N HIS A 107 11.60 3.37 -10.62
CA HIS A 107 12.54 3.96 -9.66
C HIS A 107 13.05 2.97 -8.61
N TYR A 108 12.26 1.94 -8.26
CA TYR A 108 12.56 0.99 -7.19
C TYR A 108 12.15 -0.44 -7.58
N PRO A 109 12.88 -1.07 -8.52
CA PRO A 109 12.47 -2.35 -9.10
C PRO A 109 12.46 -3.50 -8.08
N ALA A 110 13.29 -3.44 -7.04
CA ALA A 110 13.31 -4.45 -5.98
C ALA A 110 12.01 -4.41 -5.14
N ALA A 111 11.55 -3.21 -4.76
CA ALA A 111 10.26 -3.03 -4.10
C ALA A 111 9.09 -3.38 -5.04
N GLU A 112 9.16 -2.98 -6.32
CA GLU A 112 8.11 -3.30 -7.29
C GLU A 112 7.95 -4.81 -7.46
N LYS A 113 9.05 -5.57 -7.44
CA LYS A 113 8.99 -7.04 -7.47
C LYS A 113 8.15 -7.61 -6.32
N VAL A 114 8.28 -7.05 -5.11
CA VAL A 114 7.47 -7.47 -3.95
C VAL A 114 6.01 -7.03 -4.13
N VAL A 115 5.77 -5.81 -4.62
CA VAL A 115 4.42 -5.30 -4.92
C VAL A 115 3.70 -6.25 -5.88
N GLN A 116 4.35 -6.66 -6.97
CA GLN A 116 3.78 -7.53 -7.99
C GLN A 116 3.63 -8.98 -7.50
N GLU A 117 4.54 -9.47 -6.66
CA GLU A 117 4.47 -10.83 -6.11
C GLU A 117 3.17 -11.09 -5.35
N PHE A 118 2.68 -10.12 -4.59
CA PHE A 118 1.45 -10.27 -3.79
C PHE A 118 0.28 -9.45 -4.34
N TRP A 119 0.34 -9.07 -5.62
CA TRP A 119 -0.71 -8.25 -6.24
C TRP A 119 -2.02 -9.02 -6.32
N ASP A 120 -2.03 -10.25 -6.84
CA ASP A 120 -3.25 -11.05 -7.01
C ASP A 120 -3.80 -11.53 -5.66
N TYR A 121 -2.91 -11.95 -4.76
CA TYR A 121 -3.19 -12.28 -3.36
C TYR A 121 -4.09 -13.51 -3.19
N ASP A 122 -3.72 -14.58 -3.88
CA ASP A 122 -4.40 -15.88 -3.83
C ASP A 122 -4.10 -16.66 -2.52
N LEU A 123 -4.54 -17.92 -2.45
CA LEU A 123 -4.30 -18.76 -1.26
C LEU A 123 -2.81 -19.00 -0.99
N LYS A 124 -1.99 -19.15 -2.03
CA LYS A 124 -0.55 -19.37 -1.91
C LYS A 124 0.14 -18.10 -1.42
N ASP A 125 -0.26 -16.94 -1.95
CA ASP A 125 0.23 -15.64 -1.51
C ASP A 125 -0.10 -15.40 -0.03
N ARG A 126 -1.32 -15.75 0.41
CA ARG A 126 -1.72 -15.68 1.82
C ARG A 126 -0.89 -16.58 2.72
N GLN A 127 -0.63 -17.82 2.30
CA GLN A 127 0.24 -18.72 3.05
C GLN A 127 1.65 -18.13 3.17
N LYS A 128 2.17 -17.52 2.10
CA LYS A 128 3.45 -16.85 2.13
C LYS A 128 3.43 -15.59 3.03
N ALA A 129 2.38 -14.78 2.98
CA ALA A 129 2.21 -13.64 3.87
C ALA A 129 2.19 -14.06 5.35
N GLN A 130 1.52 -15.17 5.67
CA GLN A 130 1.53 -15.74 7.02
C GLN A 130 2.93 -16.20 7.46
N MET A 131 3.72 -16.78 6.55
CA MET A 131 5.13 -17.12 6.85
C MET A 131 5.96 -15.86 7.12
N ILE A 132 5.83 -14.83 6.26
CA ILE A 132 6.51 -13.54 6.45
C ILE A 132 6.11 -12.90 7.79
N SER A 133 4.84 -13.00 8.18
CA SER A 133 4.37 -12.54 9.49
C SER A 133 5.11 -13.21 10.66
N ARG A 134 5.28 -14.54 10.61
CA ARG A 134 6.02 -15.30 11.64
C ARG A 134 7.49 -14.95 11.66
N GLU A 135 8.11 -14.77 10.49
CA GLU A 135 9.51 -14.37 10.37
C GLU A 135 9.74 -12.94 10.88
N PHE A 136 8.84 -12.02 10.54
CA PHE A 136 8.85 -10.65 11.03
C PHE A 136 8.75 -10.61 12.56
N LEU A 137 7.78 -11.33 13.15
CA LEU A 137 7.61 -11.38 14.60
C LEU A 137 8.89 -11.86 15.30
N LYS A 138 9.43 -13.01 14.87
CA LYS A 138 10.66 -13.57 15.43
C LYS A 138 11.83 -12.59 15.34
N ARG A 139 11.99 -11.91 14.20
CA ARG A 139 13.04 -10.90 14.01
C ARG A 139 12.82 -9.71 14.96
N ARG A 140 11.59 -9.18 15.00
CA ARG A 140 11.27 -7.97 15.76
C ARG A 140 11.40 -8.18 17.26
N GLU A 141 11.00 -9.34 17.78
CA GLU A 141 11.19 -9.71 19.18
C GLU A 141 12.68 -9.72 19.56
N ALA A 142 13.52 -10.38 18.77
CA ALA A 142 14.96 -10.42 19.00
C ALA A 142 15.63 -9.03 18.95
N GLU A 143 15.14 -8.15 18.07
CA GLU A 143 15.62 -6.77 18.00
C GLU A 143 15.23 -5.94 19.22
N LEU A 144 14.00 -6.10 19.71
CA LEU A 144 13.51 -5.43 20.91
C LEU A 144 14.25 -5.93 22.17
N GLU A 145 14.51 -7.23 22.28
CA GLU A 145 15.35 -7.81 23.34
C GLU A 145 16.78 -7.24 23.31
N ALA A 146 17.32 -7.01 22.12
CA ALA A 146 18.62 -6.35 21.93
C ALA A 146 18.58 -4.82 22.11
N GLY A 147 17.46 -4.23 22.53
CA GLY A 147 17.29 -2.79 22.75
C GLY A 147 17.16 -1.94 21.48
N LYS A 148 17.00 -2.56 20.30
CA LYS A 148 16.93 -1.87 19.00
C LYS A 148 15.50 -1.42 18.70
N ARG A 149 15.12 -0.25 19.21
CA ARG A 149 13.76 0.30 19.02
C ARG A 149 13.54 0.91 17.63
N ASN A 150 14.52 1.66 17.13
CA ASN A 150 14.49 2.32 15.82
C ASN A 150 15.52 1.68 14.90
N ILE A 151 15.07 0.74 14.08
CA ILE A 151 15.97 0.00 13.18
C ILE A 151 16.07 0.78 11.89
N ARG A 152 17.30 0.94 11.42
CA ARG A 152 17.51 1.44 10.08
C ARG A 152 17.07 0.34 9.11
N THR A 153 15.91 0.54 8.51
CA THR A 153 15.30 -0.46 7.62
C THR A 153 15.79 -0.33 6.19
N HIS A 154 16.40 0.79 5.77
CA HIS A 154 16.86 1.01 4.41
C HIS A 154 18.37 1.28 4.38
N GLN A 155 19.05 0.80 3.34
CA GLN A 155 20.38 1.30 3.00
C GLN A 155 20.11 2.55 2.15
N GLY A 156 20.54 3.74 2.60
CA GLY A 156 20.29 4.98 1.85
C GLY A 156 20.79 4.88 0.41
N PHE A 157 20.25 5.71 -0.48
CA PHE A 157 20.70 5.79 -1.88
C PHE A 157 22.23 5.80 -1.95
N GLN A 158 22.83 4.94 -2.78
CA GLN A 158 24.08 5.33 -3.41
C GLN A 158 23.74 6.59 -4.23
N GLU A 159 24.49 7.68 -4.04
CA GLU A 159 24.28 8.92 -4.78
C GLU A 159 24.06 8.60 -6.26
N ALA A 160 22.84 8.80 -6.74
CA ALA A 160 22.60 8.83 -8.17
C ALA A 160 23.31 10.08 -8.67
N SER A 161 24.38 9.90 -9.44
CA SER A 161 24.96 10.99 -10.22
C SER A 161 23.91 11.39 -11.26
N TYR A 162 23.11 12.39 -10.95
CA TYR A 162 22.26 13.03 -11.94
C TYR A 162 23.20 13.72 -12.95
N PRO A 163 23.13 13.39 -14.25
CA PRO A 163 23.82 14.20 -15.25
C PRO A 163 23.23 15.62 -15.22
N GLU A 164 24.12 16.62 -15.26
CA GLU A 164 23.77 18.05 -15.38
C GLU A 164 22.92 18.35 -16.62
#